data_AF-A0A1M5RVD3-F1
#
_entry.id   AF-A0A1M5RVD3-F1
#
_cell.length_a   1.000
_cell.length_b   1.000
_cell.length_c   1.000
_cell.angle_alpha   90.00
_cell.angle_beta   90.00
_cell.angle_gamma   90.00
#
_symmetry.space_group_name_H-M   'P 1'
#
loop_
_entity.id
_entity.type
_entity.pdbx_description
1 polymer ?
#
loop_
_entity_poly.entity_id
_entity_poly.type
_entity_poly.pdbx_seq_one_letter_code
_entity_poly.pdbx_strand_id
1 'polypeptide(L)'
;MDCKGEFQGKIIINGELAADSVAVFIAEDSLLLRKGGDWMLARKQLAIMPFSKHMLFTQDVRRLTEGYYYDISGTRVGGFTYGPLGHPADGTFDYRPIQSIRLDVKYYSDQVTAVLTGKTEAGQSAFGAKDVLEPWLFFIEFDIPRAAMQQFFELSDATRDRLIALMEAHCPPCVPAALP
;
A
#
# COMPACT_ATOMS: atom_id res chain seq x y z
N MET A 1 -12.21 -7.96 -7.34
CA MET A 1 -11.10 -7.05 -7.03
C MET A 1 -9.85 -7.71 -7.58
N ASP A 2 -9.25 -7.11 -8.59
CA ASP A 2 -8.15 -7.74 -9.33
C ASP A 2 -6.81 -7.35 -8.70
N CYS A 3 -5.90 -8.32 -8.62
CA CYS A 3 -4.52 -8.04 -8.22
C CYS A 3 -3.89 -7.14 -9.28
N LYS A 4 -3.42 -5.95 -8.89
CA LYS A 4 -2.71 -5.04 -9.79
C LYS A 4 -1.23 -5.39 -9.89
N GLY A 5 -0.70 -6.08 -8.89
CA GLY A 5 0.64 -6.65 -8.90
C GLY A 5 1.08 -7.12 -7.52
N GLU A 6 2.10 -7.96 -7.52
CA GLU A 6 2.90 -8.22 -6.34
C GLU A 6 4.25 -7.53 -6.53
N PHE A 7 4.64 -6.76 -5.52
CA PHE A 7 5.78 -5.87 -5.59
C PHE A 7 6.75 -6.16 -4.45
N GLN A 8 8.03 -5.91 -4.71
CA GLN A 8 9.02 -5.84 -3.64
C GLN A 8 8.65 -4.70 -2.69
N GLY A 9 8.85 -4.90 -1.39
CA GLY A 9 8.47 -3.93 -0.40
C GLY A 9 8.63 -4.43 1.02
N LYS A 10 7.96 -3.80 1.96
CA LYS A 10 7.92 -4.27 3.35
C LYS A 10 6.63 -3.84 4.04
N ILE A 11 6.09 -4.72 4.87
CA ILE A 11 5.02 -4.41 5.82
C ILE A 11 5.64 -4.50 7.21
N ILE A 12 5.65 -3.37 7.93
CA ILE A 12 6.12 -3.27 9.30
C ILE A 12 4.93 -2.92 10.20
N ILE A 13 4.76 -3.68 11.29
CA ILE A 13 3.71 -3.45 12.28
C ILE A 13 4.37 -3.39 13.65
N ASN A 14 4.14 -2.29 14.39
CA ASN A 14 4.75 -2.03 15.69
C ASN A 14 6.28 -2.16 15.70
N GLY A 15 6.94 -1.80 14.59
CA GLY A 15 8.39 -1.89 14.42
C GLY A 15 8.91 -3.25 13.96
N GLU A 16 8.05 -4.26 13.86
CA GLU A 16 8.44 -5.61 13.42
C GLU A 16 8.12 -5.86 11.95
N LEU A 17 9.06 -6.48 11.22
CA LEU A 17 8.87 -6.88 9.83
C LEU A 17 7.84 -8.03 9.74
N ALA A 18 6.68 -7.74 9.19
CA ALA A 18 5.60 -8.71 8.96
C ALA A 18 5.66 -9.35 7.56
N ALA A 19 6.20 -8.64 6.56
CA ALA A 19 6.42 -9.14 5.20
C ALA A 19 7.48 -8.31 4.47
N ASP A 20 8.17 -8.92 3.50
CA ASP A 20 9.17 -8.37 2.58
C ASP A 20 8.67 -8.31 1.11
N SER A 21 7.39 -8.59 0.91
CA SER A 21 6.69 -8.39 -0.35
C SER A 21 5.25 -7.95 -0.10
N VAL A 22 4.73 -7.14 -1.00
CA VAL A 22 3.40 -6.53 -0.89
C VAL A 22 2.58 -6.84 -2.13
N ALA A 23 1.47 -7.54 -1.93
CA ALA A 23 0.43 -7.70 -2.95
C ALA A 23 -0.51 -6.49 -2.90
N VAL A 24 -0.64 -5.81 -4.04
CA VAL A 24 -1.39 -4.56 -4.18
C VAL A 24 -2.61 -4.79 -5.06
N PHE A 25 -3.77 -4.46 -4.51
CA PHE A 25 -5.05 -4.55 -5.19
C PHE A 25 -5.69 -3.15 -5.18
N ILE A 26 -6.14 -2.70 -6.34
CA ILE A 26 -6.88 -1.43 -6.46
C ILE A 26 -8.23 -1.74 -7.11
N ALA A 27 -9.32 -1.35 -6.43
CA ALA A 27 -10.66 -1.26 -7.00
C ALA A 27 -11.09 0.22 -7.05
N GLU A 28 -12.28 0.49 -7.58
CA GLU A 28 -12.80 1.83 -7.95
C GLU A 28 -12.37 2.95 -6.99
N ASP A 29 -12.54 2.73 -5.69
CA ASP A 29 -12.29 3.71 -4.61
C ASP A 29 -11.47 3.14 -3.44
N SER A 30 -10.83 1.99 -3.61
CA SER A 30 -10.17 1.29 -2.51
C SER A 30 -8.81 0.71 -2.89
N LEU A 31 -7.89 0.82 -1.93
CA LEU A 31 -6.61 0.12 -1.93
C LEU A 31 -6.68 -1.01 -0.93
N LEU A 32 -6.20 -2.18 -1.34
CA LEU A 32 -6.03 -3.32 -0.47
C LEU A 32 -4.58 -3.81 -0.58
N LEU A 33 -3.91 -3.92 0.56
CA LEU A 33 -2.53 -4.37 0.69
C LEU A 33 -2.47 -5.64 1.54
N ARG A 34 -1.69 -6.62 1.07
CA ARG A 34 -1.44 -7.89 1.76
C ARG A 34 0.02 -8.27 1.61
N LYS A 35 0.46 -9.25 2.40
CA LYS A 35 1.72 -9.96 2.16
C LYS A 35 1.70 -10.64 0.78
N GLY A 36 2.79 -10.54 0.03
CA GLY A 36 2.95 -11.25 -1.25
C GLY A 36 3.11 -12.77 -1.10
N GLY A 37 2.79 -13.53 -2.14
CA GLY A 37 2.85 -14.99 -2.17
C GLY A 37 1.75 -15.71 -1.38
N ASP A 38 0.89 -14.99 -0.65
CA ASP A 38 -0.11 -15.57 0.25
C ASP A 38 -1.52 -15.52 -0.37
N TRP A 39 -1.82 -16.49 -1.25
CA TRP A 39 -3.07 -16.51 -2.03
C TRP A 39 -4.25 -17.20 -1.31
N MET A 40 -4.01 -17.99 -0.26
CA MET A 40 -5.07 -18.74 0.43
C MET A 40 -5.31 -18.35 1.90
N LEU A 41 -4.35 -17.73 2.59
CA LEU A 41 -4.43 -17.50 4.04
C LEU A 41 -3.77 -16.19 4.48
N ALA A 42 -3.81 -15.15 3.63
CA ALA A 42 -3.26 -13.83 3.96
C ALA A 42 -3.88 -13.30 5.25
N ARG A 43 -3.18 -13.55 6.37
CA ARG A 43 -3.77 -13.31 7.67
C ARG A 43 -3.95 -11.84 7.92
N LYS A 44 -3.04 -10.98 7.44
CA LYS A 44 -3.11 -9.53 7.64
C LYS A 44 -3.43 -8.85 6.32
N GLN A 45 -4.44 -7.99 6.33
CA GLN A 45 -4.80 -7.15 5.20
C GLN A 45 -5.06 -5.74 5.69
N LEU A 46 -4.56 -4.77 4.94
CA LEU A 46 -4.95 -3.38 5.06
C LEU A 46 -5.91 -3.03 3.93
N ALA A 47 -7.03 -2.37 4.25
CA ALA A 47 -7.91 -1.74 3.28
C ALA A 47 -8.01 -0.24 3.57
N ILE A 48 -7.87 0.60 2.55
CA ILE A 48 -7.94 2.06 2.61
C ILE A 48 -9.01 2.58 1.64
N MET A 49 -9.82 3.53 2.10
CA MET A 49 -10.82 4.24 1.32
C MET A 49 -10.98 5.69 1.84
N PRO A 50 -11.11 6.70 0.96
CA PRO A 50 -11.04 6.60 -0.49
C PRO A 50 -9.60 6.45 -0.97
N PHE A 51 -9.41 5.70 -2.06
CA PHE A 51 -8.13 5.60 -2.75
C PHE A 51 -8.33 5.51 -4.26
N SER A 52 -7.44 6.14 -5.02
CA SER A 52 -7.39 6.01 -6.48
C SER A 52 -5.96 5.76 -6.92
N LYS A 53 -5.76 4.97 -7.98
CA LYS A 53 -4.45 4.82 -8.65
C LYS A 53 -3.84 6.16 -9.07
N HIS A 54 -4.66 7.18 -9.31
CA HIS A 54 -4.20 8.54 -9.62
C HIS A 54 -3.54 9.24 -8.44
N MET A 55 -3.71 8.74 -7.21
CA MET A 55 -2.95 9.18 -6.04
C MET A 55 -1.50 8.68 -6.06
N LEU A 56 -1.16 7.75 -6.95
CA LEU A 56 0.19 7.23 -7.15
C LEU A 56 0.78 7.62 -8.51
N PHE A 57 0.06 8.42 -9.31
CA PHE A 57 0.42 8.78 -10.67
C PHE A 57 0.46 10.30 -10.86
N THR A 58 1.52 10.80 -11.48
CA THR A 58 1.65 12.20 -11.90
C THR A 58 2.48 12.32 -13.17
N GLN A 59 2.27 13.38 -13.93
CA GLN A 59 3.17 13.85 -14.99
C GLN A 59 3.70 15.26 -14.72
N ASP A 60 3.37 15.83 -13.55
CA ASP A 60 3.90 17.10 -13.11
C ASP A 60 5.39 16.94 -12.73
N VAL A 61 6.26 17.68 -13.42
CA VAL A 61 7.72 17.56 -13.26
C VAL A 61 8.15 17.81 -11.83
N ARG A 62 7.55 18.79 -11.15
CA ARG A 62 7.92 19.11 -9.76
C ARG A 62 7.59 17.96 -8.81
N ARG A 63 6.42 17.35 -8.97
CA ARG A 63 6.03 16.15 -8.21
C ARG A 63 6.89 14.93 -8.53
N LEU A 64 7.38 14.80 -9.76
CA LEU A 64 8.33 13.73 -10.14
C LEU A 64 9.67 13.92 -9.43
N THR A 65 10.20 15.14 -9.37
CA THR A 65 11.51 15.43 -8.77
C THR A 65 11.49 15.48 -7.24
N GLU A 66 10.45 16.07 -6.65
CA GLU A 66 10.36 16.30 -5.20
C GLU A 66 9.62 15.19 -4.47
N GLY A 67 8.87 14.35 -5.20
CA GLY A 67 7.83 13.51 -4.62
C GLY A 67 6.62 14.34 -4.16
N TYR A 68 5.65 13.66 -3.57
CA TYR A 68 4.48 14.30 -2.96
C TYR A 68 3.86 13.37 -1.92
N TYR A 69 2.93 13.90 -1.14
CA TYR A 69 2.17 13.11 -0.19
C TYR A 69 0.70 13.49 -0.16
N TYR A 70 -0.12 12.55 0.31
CA TYR A 70 -1.51 12.77 0.70
C TYR A 70 -1.67 12.41 2.17
N ASP A 71 -2.19 13.34 2.96
CA ASP A 71 -2.72 13.06 4.29
C ASP A 71 -4.23 12.88 4.17
N ILE A 72 -4.71 11.66 4.41
CA ILE A 72 -6.12 11.31 4.32
C ILE A 72 -6.62 11.12 5.75
N SER A 73 -7.62 11.89 6.15
CA SER A 73 -8.24 11.78 7.47
C SER A 73 -9.77 11.82 7.37
N GLY A 74 -10.44 11.15 8.30
CA GLY A 74 -11.89 11.05 8.34
C GLY A 74 -12.37 10.20 9.51
N THR A 75 -13.68 9.98 9.58
CA THR A 75 -14.29 9.13 10.64
C THR A 75 -13.88 7.67 10.51
N ARG A 76 -13.69 7.19 9.27
CA ARG A 76 -13.11 5.88 8.95
C ARG A 76 -12.52 5.95 7.54
N VAL A 77 -11.20 5.88 7.45
CA VAL A 77 -10.46 5.89 6.17
C VAL A 77 -9.96 4.50 5.76
N GLY A 78 -10.27 3.48 6.56
CA GLY A 78 -9.84 2.11 6.30
C GLY A 78 -9.86 1.23 7.53
N GLY A 79 -9.16 0.11 7.45
CA GLY A 79 -8.90 -0.76 8.58
C GLY A 79 -7.96 -1.90 8.25
N PHE A 80 -7.33 -2.42 9.30
CA PHE A 80 -6.58 -3.66 9.27
C PHE A 80 -7.48 -4.83 9.68
N THR A 81 -7.49 -5.88 8.89
CA THR A 81 -8.11 -7.17 9.26
C THR A 81 -7.04 -8.19 9.57
N TYR A 82 -7.26 -9.01 10.60
CA TYR A 82 -6.43 -10.18 10.91
C TYR A 82 -7.27 -11.47 11.00
N GLY A 83 -7.06 -12.43 10.09
CA GLY A 83 -7.77 -13.71 10.09
C GLY A 83 -7.74 -14.44 8.74
N PRO A 84 -8.45 -15.56 8.59
CA PRO A 84 -9.33 -16.16 9.60
C PRO A 84 -8.54 -16.69 10.81
N LEU A 85 -9.12 -16.56 12.01
CA LEU A 85 -8.52 -17.05 13.26
C LEU A 85 -8.93 -18.48 13.63
N GLY A 86 -9.97 -18.99 12.99
CA GLY A 86 -10.46 -20.37 13.08
C GLY A 86 -10.45 -21.06 11.71
N HIS A 87 -11.45 -21.92 11.46
CA HIS A 87 -11.61 -22.51 10.14
C HIS A 87 -11.99 -21.40 9.14
N PRO A 88 -11.50 -21.38 7.89
CA PRO A 88 -11.81 -20.31 6.93
C PRO A 88 -13.32 -20.07 6.70
N ALA A 89 -14.15 -21.09 6.89
CA ALA A 89 -15.61 -21.01 6.79
C ALA A 89 -16.28 -20.24 7.94
N ASP A 90 -15.59 -20.05 9.06
CA ASP A 90 -16.14 -19.43 10.27
C ASP A 90 -16.18 -17.89 10.17
N GLY A 91 -15.44 -17.31 9.22
CA GLY A 91 -15.43 -15.86 8.99
C GLY A 91 -14.88 -15.04 10.16
N THR A 92 -14.05 -15.62 11.01
CA THR A 92 -13.54 -14.97 12.23
C THR A 92 -12.32 -14.09 11.93
N PHE A 93 -12.56 -12.78 11.81
CA PHE A 93 -11.51 -11.78 11.58
C PHE A 93 -11.50 -10.73 12.68
N ASP A 94 -10.32 -10.49 13.25
CA ASP A 94 -10.07 -9.29 14.02
C ASP A 94 -10.11 -8.08 13.09
N TYR A 95 -10.59 -6.94 13.60
CA TYR A 95 -10.65 -5.70 12.83
C TYR A 95 -10.15 -4.53 13.66
N ARG A 96 -9.24 -3.73 13.10
CA ARG A 96 -8.72 -2.49 13.67
C ARG A 96 -9.00 -1.33 12.70
N PRO A 97 -9.94 -0.41 13.02
CA PRO A 97 -10.27 0.70 12.12
C PRO A 97 -9.11 1.70 12.04
N ILE A 98 -9.10 2.51 10.98
CA ILE A 98 -8.10 3.56 10.75
C ILE A 98 -8.85 4.86 10.48
N GLN A 99 -8.42 5.96 11.13
CA GLN A 99 -8.99 7.30 10.94
C GLN A 99 -8.11 8.22 10.11
N SER A 100 -6.81 7.96 10.07
CA SER A 100 -5.87 8.75 9.27
C SER A 100 -4.73 7.91 8.74
N ILE A 101 -4.30 8.24 7.53
CA ILE A 101 -3.08 7.72 6.92
C ILE A 101 -2.31 8.83 6.24
N ARG A 102 -1.03 8.57 6.04
CA ARG A 102 -0.18 9.34 5.14
C ARG A 102 0.34 8.42 4.05
N LEU A 103 0.17 8.85 2.81
CA LEU A 103 0.73 8.22 1.62
C LEU A 103 1.79 9.14 1.04
N ASP A 104 3.06 8.75 1.11
CA ASP A 104 4.17 9.41 0.44
C ASP A 104 4.50 8.68 -0.87
N VAL A 105 4.73 9.42 -1.95
CA VAL A 105 5.07 8.88 -3.27
C VAL A 105 6.35 9.52 -3.76
N LYS A 106 7.31 8.70 -4.17
CA LYS A 106 8.57 9.13 -4.78
C LYS A 106 8.80 8.43 -6.11
N TYR A 107 9.36 9.17 -7.06
CA TYR A 107 9.71 8.64 -8.37
C TYR A 107 11.22 8.54 -8.48
N TYR A 108 11.65 7.42 -9.06
CA TYR A 108 13.02 7.14 -9.47
C TYR A 108 13.01 6.82 -10.95
N SER A 109 14.14 6.89 -11.65
CA SER A 109 14.17 6.66 -13.10
C SER A 109 13.70 5.25 -13.52
N ASP A 110 13.71 4.29 -12.59
CA ASP A 110 13.37 2.88 -12.78
C ASP A 110 12.14 2.39 -11.98
N GLN A 111 11.60 3.17 -11.04
CA GLN A 111 10.47 2.76 -10.20
C GLN A 111 9.66 3.92 -9.61
N VAL A 112 8.46 3.62 -9.13
CA VAL A 112 7.70 4.48 -8.19
C VAL A 112 7.68 3.79 -6.84
N THR A 113 8.12 4.47 -5.79
CA THR A 113 8.03 3.98 -4.41
C THR A 113 6.85 4.65 -3.72
N ALA A 114 5.96 3.83 -3.17
CA ALA A 114 4.83 4.29 -2.37
C ALA A 114 5.03 3.85 -0.92
N VAL A 115 4.90 4.79 0.01
CA VAL A 115 5.02 4.55 1.45
C VAL A 115 3.72 4.96 2.12
N LEU A 116 3.06 4.01 2.77
CA LEU A 116 1.87 4.21 3.56
C LEU A 116 2.20 4.10 5.04
N THR A 117 1.89 5.13 5.81
CA THR A 117 2.06 5.12 7.26
C THR A 117 0.78 5.51 7.97
N GLY A 118 0.63 5.02 9.19
CA GLY A 118 -0.50 5.38 10.03
C GLY A 118 -0.55 4.60 11.33
N LYS A 119 -1.64 4.85 12.06
CA LYS A 119 -1.97 4.16 13.31
C LYS A 119 -3.42 3.71 13.23
N THR A 120 -3.68 2.45 13.58
CA THR A 120 -5.05 1.99 13.76
C THR A 120 -5.62 2.52 15.08
N GLU A 121 -6.93 2.52 15.23
CA GLU A 121 -7.54 2.59 16.54
C GLU A 121 -7.48 1.22 17.23
N ALA A 122 -7.99 1.18 18.46
CA ALA A 122 -8.25 -0.07 19.14
C ALA A 122 -9.24 -0.90 18.32
N GLY A 123 -8.96 -2.19 18.19
CA GLY A 123 -9.75 -3.11 17.39
C GLY A 123 -10.72 -3.94 18.20
N GLN A 124 -11.48 -4.75 17.47
CA GLN A 124 -12.42 -5.73 18.02
C GLN A 124 -11.94 -7.12 17.64
N SER A 125 -11.90 -8.01 18.64
CA SER A 125 -11.59 -9.42 18.39
C SER A 125 -12.77 -10.17 17.80
N ALA A 126 -12.49 -11.12 16.92
CA ALA A 126 -13.49 -12.05 16.39
C ALA A 126 -14.11 -12.97 17.46
N PHE A 127 -13.45 -13.17 18.61
CA PHE A 127 -13.87 -14.11 19.65
C PHE A 127 -14.68 -13.48 20.79
N GLY A 128 -14.89 -12.16 20.78
CA GLY A 128 -15.81 -11.50 21.72
C GLY A 128 -15.53 -10.01 21.94
N ALA A 129 -16.59 -9.26 22.28
CA ALA A 129 -16.53 -7.82 22.51
C ALA A 129 -15.71 -7.37 23.75
N LYS A 130 -15.25 -8.32 24.57
CA LYS A 130 -14.44 -8.04 25.78
C LYS A 130 -12.95 -7.97 25.48
N ASP A 131 -12.50 -8.52 24.36
CA ASP A 131 -11.10 -8.55 23.97
C ASP A 131 -10.82 -7.35 23.05
N VAL A 132 -10.53 -6.22 23.69
CA VAL A 132 -10.10 -5.01 22.99
C VAL A 132 -8.69 -5.22 22.48
N LEU A 133 -8.51 -5.02 21.18
CA LEU A 133 -7.23 -5.18 20.53
C LEU A 133 -6.46 -3.87 20.56
N GLU A 134 -5.20 -3.93 20.99
CA GLU A 134 -4.36 -2.73 21.00
C GLU A 134 -4.16 -2.15 19.58
N PRO A 135 -4.10 -0.80 19.47
CA PRO A 135 -3.72 -0.11 18.25
C PRO A 135 -2.40 -0.60 17.64
N TRP A 136 -2.32 -0.57 16.32
CA TRP A 136 -1.09 -0.86 15.57
C TRP A 136 -0.54 0.40 14.91
N LEU A 137 0.76 0.63 15.09
CA LEU A 137 1.53 1.49 14.21
C LEU A 137 1.93 0.67 12.99
N PHE A 138 1.69 1.18 11.80
CA PHE A 138 2.07 0.50 10.58
C PHE A 138 2.85 1.39 9.63
N PHE A 139 3.74 0.73 8.89
CA PHE A 139 4.50 1.28 7.79
C PHE A 139 4.47 0.24 6.68
N ILE A 140 4.05 0.63 5.48
CA ILE A 140 4.02 -0.25 4.31
C ILE A 140 4.70 0.47 3.15
N GLU A 141 5.73 -0.13 2.60
CA GLU A 141 6.45 0.37 1.43
C GLU A 141 6.35 -0.66 0.32
N PHE A 142 6.13 -0.20 -0.91
CA PHE A 142 6.20 -1.05 -2.09
C PHE A 142 6.67 -0.27 -3.31
N ASP A 143 7.41 -0.96 -4.17
CA ASP A 143 8.02 -0.41 -5.36
C ASP A 143 7.30 -0.92 -6.60
N ILE A 144 6.78 -0.01 -7.42
CA ILE A 144 6.19 -0.31 -8.73
C ILE A 144 7.31 -0.15 -9.77
N PRO A 145 7.87 -1.24 -10.32
CA PRO A 145 8.93 -1.14 -11.30
C PRO A 145 8.40 -0.51 -12.59
N ARG A 146 9.26 0.20 -13.32
CA ARG A 146 8.95 0.79 -14.63
C ARG A 146 8.28 -0.19 -15.59
N ALA A 147 8.72 -1.45 -15.60
CA ALA A 147 8.15 -2.50 -16.44
C ALA A 147 6.68 -2.82 -16.11
N ALA A 148 6.24 -2.60 -14.86
CA ALA A 148 4.88 -2.88 -14.41
C ALA A 148 3.94 -1.66 -14.50
N MET A 149 4.47 -0.44 -14.67
CA MET A 149 3.69 0.80 -14.59
C MET A 149 2.54 0.86 -15.60
N GLN A 150 2.76 0.39 -16.84
CA GLN A 150 1.72 0.42 -17.86
C GLN A 150 0.49 -0.40 -17.44
N GLN A 151 0.71 -1.62 -16.95
CA GLN A 151 -0.36 -2.51 -16.49
C GLN A 151 -0.98 -1.99 -15.19
N PHE A 152 -0.15 -1.57 -14.23
CA PHE A 152 -0.59 -1.13 -12.91
C PHE A 152 -1.49 0.11 -12.98
N PHE A 153 -1.09 1.13 -13.76
CA PHE A 153 -1.85 2.37 -13.92
C PHE A 153 -2.87 2.31 -15.06
N GLU A 154 -2.85 1.26 -15.88
CA GLU A 154 -3.66 1.11 -17.09
C GLU A 154 -3.42 2.26 -18.08
N LEU A 155 -2.15 2.54 -18.38
CA LEU A 155 -1.76 3.63 -19.27
C LEU A 155 -1.86 3.19 -20.73
N SER A 156 -2.32 4.10 -21.59
CA SER A 156 -2.04 4.03 -23.03
C SER A 156 -0.54 4.14 -23.31
N ASP A 157 -0.07 3.59 -24.42
CA ASP A 157 1.35 3.64 -24.82
C ASP A 157 1.91 5.08 -24.82
N ALA A 158 1.19 6.05 -25.40
CA ALA A 158 1.63 7.44 -25.44
C ALA A 158 1.84 8.05 -24.04
N THR A 159 0.95 7.74 -23.10
CA THR A 159 1.04 8.21 -21.70
C THR A 159 2.19 7.53 -20.96
N ARG A 160 2.40 6.22 -21.20
CA ARG A 160 3.55 5.47 -20.67
C ARG A 160 4.86 6.09 -21.16
N ASP A 161 5.01 6.28 -22.48
CA ASP A 161 6.25 6.77 -23.08
C ASP A 161 6.58 8.17 -22.60
N ARG A 162 5.56 9.04 -22.48
CA ARG A 162 5.72 10.36 -21.89
C ARG A 162 6.16 10.30 -20.43
N LEU A 163 5.52 9.48 -19.61
CA LEU A 163 5.91 9.31 -18.20
C LEU A 163 7.37 8.86 -18.10
N ILE A 164 7.72 7.82 -18.85
CA ILE A 164 9.07 7.27 -18.90
C ILE A 164 10.10 8.35 -19.27
N ALA A 165 9.85 9.13 -20.33
CA ALA A 165 10.76 10.17 -20.76
C ALA A 165 10.94 11.26 -19.68
N LEU A 166 9.87 11.62 -18.97
CA LEU A 166 9.95 12.55 -17.85
C LEU A 166 10.76 11.98 -16.69
N MET A 167 10.58 10.70 -16.37
CA MET A 167 11.31 10.03 -15.29
C MET A 167 12.81 9.92 -15.60
N GLU A 168 13.17 9.59 -16.83
CA GLU A 168 14.57 9.55 -17.27
C GLU A 168 15.24 10.93 -17.26
N ALA A 169 14.49 11.98 -17.60
CA ALA A 169 15.02 13.34 -17.66
C ALA A 169 15.17 14.00 -16.28
N HIS A 170 14.35 13.62 -15.30
CA HIS A 170 14.18 14.39 -14.07
C HIS A 170 14.34 13.59 -12.77
N CYS A 171 14.11 12.27 -12.77
CA CYS A 171 14.17 11.48 -11.56
C CYS A 171 15.59 10.94 -11.31
N PRO A 172 16.03 10.88 -10.05
CA PRO A 172 17.29 10.22 -9.71
C PRO A 172 17.19 8.70 -9.94
N PRO A 173 18.33 8.00 -10.14
CA PRO A 173 18.33 6.55 -10.08
C PRO A 173 17.93 6.07 -8.67
N CYS A 174 17.22 4.95 -8.58
CA CYS A 174 17.05 4.28 -7.31
C CYS A 174 18.41 3.76 -6.84
N VAL A 175 18.93 4.32 -5.74
CA VAL A 175 20.11 3.79 -5.07
C VAL A 175 19.61 2.93 -3.93
N PRO A 176 19.89 1.60 -3.92
CA PRO A 176 19.56 0.75 -2.80
C PRO A 176 20.15 1.37 -1.54
N ALA A 177 19.32 1.56 -0.50
CA ALA A 177 19.85 1.94 0.80
C ALA A 177 20.93 0.92 1.18
N ALA A 178 22.16 1.39 1.41
CA ALA A 178 23.22 0.53 1.94
C ALA A 178 22.65 -0.12 3.22
N LEU A 179 22.56 -1.45 3.23
CA LEU A 179 22.19 -2.19 4.42
C LEU A 179 23.20 -1.79 5.53
N PRO A 180 22.73 -1.34 6.70
CA PRO A 180 23.61 -1.10 7.85
C PRO A 180 24.28 -2.41 8.31
#